data_AF-W2N6I1-F1
#
_entry.id   AF-W2N6I1-F1
#
_cell.length_a   1.000
_cell.length_b   1.000
_cell.length_c   1.000
_cell.angle_alpha   90.00
_cell.angle_beta   90.00
_cell.angle_gamma   90.00
#
_symmetry.space_group_name_H-M   'P 1'
#
loop_
_entity.id
_entity.type
_entity.pdbx_description
1 polymer ?
#
loop_
_entity_poly.entity_id
_entity_poly.type
_entity_poly.pdbx_seq_one_letter_code
_entity_poly.pdbx_strand_id
1 'polypeptide(L)'
;MLSRRRGVDKMLYKLSRKVAGAWESLQVEFQGQYSVDRLIALRDYSGAVGLGEISLILLLTPLPCLTMVILGDTVPLNAPEAGANSNVVFWLRSILVLGSFTLSFAIQFKEILARLPMSWRRLYFMSAVVTGGGLAYSYLLCLMIGFPLPFAMPMTAPVWSILFLSAFAMSWWKHVRGNKEVQAYIIEWLMVFSIQTSSIHFSITDS
;
A
#
# COMPACT_ATOMS: atom_id res chain seq x y z
N MET A 1 37.98 -12.35 -22.63
CA MET A 1 36.81 -12.08 -21.76
C MET A 1 36.58 -10.59 -21.41
N LEU A 2 37.55 -9.68 -21.60
CA LEU A 2 37.42 -8.23 -21.28
C LEU A 2 36.59 -7.38 -22.27
N SER A 3 36.26 -7.90 -23.45
CA SER A 3 35.46 -7.18 -24.47
C SER A 3 33.95 -7.20 -24.16
N ARG A 4 33.45 -8.28 -23.53
CA ARG A 4 32.03 -8.47 -23.22
C ARG A 4 31.53 -7.53 -22.10
N ARG A 5 32.37 -7.21 -21.11
CA ARG A 5 32.03 -6.22 -20.05
C ARG A 5 31.83 -4.81 -20.60
N ARG A 6 32.73 -4.34 -21.48
CA ARG A 6 32.64 -3.00 -22.10
C ARG A 6 31.37 -2.80 -22.94
N GLY A 7 30.82 -3.86 -23.52
CA GLY A 7 29.56 -3.81 -24.26
C GLY A 7 28.34 -3.60 -23.35
N VAL A 8 28.35 -4.26 -22.19
CA VAL A 8 27.28 -4.16 -21.19
C VAL A 8 27.27 -2.76 -20.57
N ASP A 9 28.44 -2.20 -20.21
CA ASP A 9 28.52 -0.84 -19.64
C ASP A 9 27.97 0.22 -20.60
N LYS A 10 28.27 0.09 -21.90
CA LYS A 10 27.73 0.98 -22.94
C LYS A 10 26.23 0.79 -23.16
N MET A 11 25.73 -0.43 -23.02
CA MET A 11 24.29 -0.73 -23.13
C MET A 11 23.53 -0.16 -21.92
N LEU A 12 24.07 -0.32 -20.72
CA LEU A 12 23.53 0.26 -19.48
C LEU A 12 23.50 1.79 -19.55
N TYR A 13 24.57 2.42 -20.05
CA TYR A 13 24.61 3.88 -20.26
C TYR A 13 23.58 4.37 -21.28
N LYS A 14 23.34 3.59 -22.35
CA LYS A 14 22.31 3.94 -23.35
C LYS A 14 20.90 3.76 -22.79
N LEU A 15 20.67 2.72 -22.00
CA LEU A 15 19.39 2.49 -21.33
C LEU A 15 19.12 3.57 -20.28
N SER A 16 20.11 3.93 -19.46
CA SER A 16 19.94 4.97 -18.44
C SER A 16 19.58 6.32 -19.04
N ARG A 17 20.21 6.71 -20.17
CA ARG A 17 19.82 7.95 -20.87
C ARG A 17 18.43 7.90 -21.48
N LYS A 18 17.99 6.74 -21.98
CA LYS A 18 16.62 6.59 -22.51
C LYS A 18 15.58 6.67 -21.39
N VAL A 19 15.87 6.04 -20.25
CA VAL A 19 15.03 6.11 -19.06
C VAL A 19 15.01 7.54 -18.51
N ALA A 20 16.15 8.23 -18.45
CA ALA A 20 16.21 9.63 -18.03
C ALA A 20 15.42 10.57 -18.96
N GLY A 21 15.55 10.40 -20.29
CA GLY A 21 14.78 11.20 -21.24
C GLY A 21 13.28 10.90 -21.19
N ALA A 22 12.88 9.65 -20.97
CA ALA A 22 11.48 9.28 -20.74
C ALA A 22 10.96 9.87 -19.42
N TRP A 23 11.78 9.85 -18.36
CA TRP A 23 11.48 10.44 -17.06
C TRP A 23 11.28 11.96 -17.14
N GLU A 24 12.17 12.68 -17.84
CA GLU A 24 12.05 14.11 -18.10
C GLU A 24 10.79 14.44 -18.92
N SER A 25 10.44 13.60 -19.90
CA SER A 25 9.20 13.78 -20.69
C SER A 25 7.92 13.53 -19.90
N LEU A 26 7.98 12.67 -18.86
CA LEU A 26 6.87 12.42 -17.93
C LEU A 26 6.78 13.50 -16.83
N GLN A 27 7.82 14.32 -16.65
CA GLN A 27 7.90 15.37 -15.61
C GLN A 27 7.34 16.74 -16.04
N VAL A 28 6.64 16.84 -17.17
CA VAL A 28 6.14 18.13 -17.71
C VAL A 28 4.96 18.72 -16.88
N GLU A 29 4.44 18.01 -15.88
CA GLU A 29 3.23 18.41 -15.14
C GLU A 29 3.41 18.59 -13.61
N PHE A 30 4.60 18.97 -13.12
CA PHE A 30 4.76 19.43 -11.73
C PHE A 30 5.11 20.91 -11.65
N GLN A 31 4.11 21.77 -11.85
CA GLN A 31 4.23 23.19 -11.56
C GLN A 31 4.47 23.41 -10.05
N GLY A 32 5.68 23.84 -9.70
CA GLY A 32 5.91 24.93 -8.74
C GLY A 32 5.73 24.71 -7.24
N GLN A 33 5.46 23.50 -6.73
CA GLN A 33 5.27 23.28 -5.27
C GLN A 33 6.21 22.26 -4.61
N TYR A 34 7.35 21.91 -5.22
CA TYR A 34 8.39 21.19 -4.49
C TYR A 34 9.26 22.18 -3.70
N SER A 35 9.06 22.24 -2.38
CA SER A 35 9.92 23.03 -1.49
C SER A 35 11.39 22.67 -1.72
N VAL A 36 12.25 23.69 -1.86
CA VAL A 36 13.70 23.58 -2.00
C VAL A 36 14.30 22.69 -0.89
N ASP A 37 13.67 22.66 0.28
CA ASP A 37 14.06 21.83 1.42
C ASP A 37 13.98 20.32 1.13
N ARG A 38 12.98 19.87 0.36
CA ARG A 38 12.87 18.46 -0.04
C ARG A 38 13.95 18.08 -1.05
N LEU A 39 14.32 19.01 -1.92
CA LEU A 39 15.38 18.81 -2.90
C LEU A 39 16.75 18.71 -2.23
N ILE A 40 16.99 19.55 -1.22
CA ILE A 40 18.20 19.53 -0.39
C ILE A 40 18.24 18.25 0.45
N ALA A 41 17.14 17.87 1.10
CA ALA A 41 17.07 16.62 1.86
C ALA A 41 17.29 15.39 0.96
N LEU A 42 16.77 15.39 -0.26
CA LEU A 42 17.00 14.31 -1.24
C LEU A 42 18.46 14.27 -1.70
N ARG A 43 19.09 15.42 -1.92
CA ARG A 43 20.51 15.52 -2.27
C ARG A 43 21.40 15.02 -1.14
N ASP A 44 21.11 15.42 0.08
CA ASP A 44 21.89 15.04 1.25
C ASP A 44 21.70 13.54 1.57
N TYR A 45 20.48 12.99 1.37
CA TYR A 45 20.22 11.55 1.43
C TYR A 45 20.93 10.78 0.30
N SER A 46 20.92 11.31 -0.92
CA SER A 46 21.61 10.72 -2.09
C SER A 46 23.14 10.72 -1.94
N GLY A 47 23.69 11.72 -1.23
CA GLY A 47 25.12 11.77 -0.90
C GLY A 47 25.52 10.85 0.25
N ALA A 48 24.59 10.51 1.14
CA ALA A 48 24.83 9.67 2.32
C ALA A 48 24.60 8.17 2.08
N VAL A 49 23.75 7.81 1.11
CA VAL A 49 23.29 6.44 0.86
C VAL A 49 23.97 5.86 -0.39
N GLY A 50 24.46 4.62 -0.30
CA GLY A 50 25.14 3.97 -1.42
C GLY A 50 24.18 3.65 -2.57
N LEU A 51 24.66 3.71 -3.82
CA LEU A 51 23.88 3.31 -5.01
C LEU A 51 23.26 1.90 -4.89
N GLY A 52 23.89 1.01 -4.09
CA GLY A 52 23.37 -0.33 -3.78
C GLY A 52 22.13 -0.32 -2.88
N GLU A 53 22.06 0.57 -1.88
CA GLU A 53 20.90 0.70 -1.00
C GLU A 53 19.74 1.38 -1.73
N ILE A 54 20.01 2.39 -2.56
CA ILE A 54 19.01 3.01 -3.43
C ILE A 54 18.47 1.98 -4.41
N SER A 55 19.34 1.20 -5.06
CA SER A 55 18.91 0.12 -5.96
C SER A 55 18.13 -0.96 -5.23
N LEU A 56 18.53 -1.32 -4.00
CA LEU A 56 17.80 -2.26 -3.17
C LEU A 56 16.42 -1.71 -2.85
N ILE A 57 16.28 -0.45 -2.43
CA ILE A 57 14.97 0.16 -2.15
C ILE A 57 14.13 0.23 -3.44
N LEU A 58 14.71 0.65 -4.57
CA LEU A 58 14.04 0.69 -5.86
C LEU A 58 13.67 -0.68 -6.43
N LEU A 59 14.35 -1.75 -6.01
CA LEU A 59 13.99 -3.13 -6.34
C LEU A 59 12.99 -3.70 -5.33
N LEU A 60 13.13 -3.37 -4.04
CA LEU A 60 12.29 -3.84 -2.94
C LEU A 60 10.93 -3.16 -2.92
N THR A 61 10.78 -2.00 -3.57
CA THR A 61 9.48 -1.32 -3.74
C THR A 61 8.60 -2.02 -4.80
N PRO A 62 9.11 -2.37 -6.00
CA PRO A 62 8.36 -3.16 -6.98
C PRO A 62 8.38 -4.67 -6.72
N LEU A 63 9.33 -5.21 -5.94
CA LEU A 63 9.38 -6.65 -5.61
C LEU A 63 8.12 -7.20 -4.91
N PRO A 64 7.47 -6.53 -3.94
CA PRO A 64 6.19 -6.99 -3.39
C PRO A 64 5.10 -6.99 -4.46
N CYS A 65 5.07 -6.00 -5.35
CA CYS A 65 4.18 -6.01 -6.51
C CYS A 65 4.50 -7.15 -7.49
N LEU A 66 5.77 -7.37 -7.83
CA LEU A 66 6.22 -8.38 -8.78
C LEU A 66 6.02 -9.80 -8.24
N THR A 67 6.29 -10.03 -6.96
CA THR A 67 5.99 -11.29 -6.29
C THR A 67 4.49 -11.55 -6.28
N MET A 68 3.64 -10.53 -6.14
CA MET A 68 2.19 -10.69 -6.29
C MET A 68 1.74 -11.01 -7.71
N VAL A 69 2.33 -10.39 -8.72
CA VAL A 69 2.05 -10.68 -10.14
C VAL A 69 2.49 -12.10 -10.46
N ILE A 70 3.70 -12.48 -10.07
CA ILE A 70 4.24 -13.83 -10.29
C ILE A 70 3.42 -14.88 -9.53
N LEU A 71 3.06 -14.67 -8.27
CA LEU A 71 2.16 -15.58 -7.54
C LEU A 71 0.77 -15.66 -8.15
N GLY A 72 0.27 -14.55 -8.73
CA GLY A 72 -0.99 -14.51 -9.45
C GLY A 72 -0.95 -15.29 -10.78
N ASP A 73 0.16 -15.25 -11.49
CA ASP A 73 0.32 -15.89 -12.81
C ASP A 73 0.77 -17.36 -12.72
N THR A 74 1.45 -17.76 -11.64
CA THR A 74 2.07 -19.10 -11.53
C THR A 74 1.24 -20.14 -10.79
N VAL A 75 0.23 -19.74 -10.02
CA VAL A 75 -0.56 -20.68 -9.22
C VAL A 75 -1.99 -20.74 -9.74
N PRO A 76 -2.43 -21.87 -10.35
CA PRO A 76 -3.79 -22.00 -10.81
C PRO A 76 -4.73 -21.91 -9.59
N LEU A 77 -5.59 -20.89 -9.57
CA LEU A 77 -6.67 -20.83 -8.59
C LEU A 77 -7.57 -22.04 -8.83
N ASN A 78 -7.95 -22.74 -7.75
CA ASN A 78 -8.93 -23.80 -7.86
C ASN A 78 -10.26 -23.22 -8.35
N ALA A 79 -11.08 -24.07 -8.98
CA ALA A 79 -12.39 -23.63 -9.47
C ALA A 79 -13.14 -22.89 -8.35
N PRO A 80 -13.71 -21.71 -8.61
CA PRO A 80 -14.39 -20.90 -7.59
C PRO A 80 -15.57 -21.65 -6.93
N GLU A 81 -16.12 -22.64 -7.62
CA GLU A 81 -17.16 -23.57 -7.15
C GLU A 81 -16.72 -24.43 -5.95
N ALA A 82 -15.41 -24.66 -5.78
CA ALA A 82 -14.87 -25.39 -4.65
C ALA A 82 -14.81 -24.56 -3.34
N GLY A 83 -15.25 -23.30 -3.39
CA GLY A 83 -15.48 -22.45 -2.22
C GLY A 83 -14.23 -21.85 -1.58
N ALA A 84 -14.43 -21.04 -0.53
CA ALA A 84 -13.36 -20.34 0.18
C ALA A 84 -12.30 -21.28 0.79
N ASN A 85 -12.68 -22.49 1.20
CA ASN A 85 -11.80 -23.43 1.90
C ASN A 85 -10.77 -24.13 1.01
N SER A 86 -11.07 -24.29 -0.28
CA SER A 86 -10.16 -24.93 -1.24
C SER A 86 -9.14 -23.94 -1.85
N ASN A 87 -9.33 -22.65 -1.63
CA ASN A 87 -8.55 -21.57 -2.23
C ASN A 87 -7.51 -20.98 -1.27
N VAL A 88 -6.66 -21.83 -0.67
CA VAL A 88 -5.62 -21.40 0.29
C VAL A 88 -4.65 -20.38 -0.31
N VAL A 89 -4.31 -20.53 -1.58
CA VAL A 89 -3.43 -19.61 -2.32
C VAL A 89 -4.03 -18.22 -2.43
N PHE A 90 -5.35 -18.13 -2.64
CA PHE A 90 -6.07 -16.85 -2.65
C PHE A 90 -5.90 -16.15 -1.30
N TRP A 91 -6.12 -16.86 -0.18
CA TRP A 91 -5.95 -16.29 1.15
C TRP A 91 -4.52 -15.88 1.46
N LEU A 92 -3.52 -16.67 1.05
CA LEU A 92 -2.11 -16.31 1.20
C LEU A 92 -1.78 -15.01 0.45
N ARG A 93 -2.28 -14.88 -0.78
CA ARG A 93 -2.15 -13.64 -1.56
C ARG A 93 -2.85 -12.48 -0.86
N SER A 94 -4.07 -12.69 -0.35
CA SER A 94 -4.82 -11.67 0.37
C SER A 94 -4.10 -11.21 1.65
N ILE A 95 -3.41 -12.10 2.37
CA ILE A 95 -2.56 -11.74 3.52
C ILE A 95 -1.43 -10.80 3.10
N LEU A 96 -0.73 -11.12 2.02
CA LEU A 96 0.37 -10.29 1.55
C LEU A 96 -0.12 -8.92 1.05
N VAL A 97 -1.22 -8.90 0.28
CA VAL A 97 -1.81 -7.67 -0.26
C VAL A 97 -2.33 -6.79 0.87
N LEU A 98 -3.24 -7.33 1.69
CA LEU A 98 -3.87 -6.54 2.74
C LEU A 98 -2.87 -6.17 3.84
N GLY A 99 -1.92 -7.05 4.14
CA GLY A 99 -0.84 -6.79 5.09
C GLY A 99 0.06 -5.65 4.67
N SER A 100 0.59 -5.70 3.44
CA SER A 100 1.43 -4.63 2.90
C SER A 100 0.67 -3.32 2.76
N PHE A 101 -0.58 -3.35 2.28
CA PHE A 101 -1.45 -2.18 2.20
C PHE A 101 -1.68 -1.54 3.57
N THR A 102 -2.02 -2.35 4.58
CA THR A 102 -2.28 -1.87 5.94
C THR A 102 -1.03 -1.27 6.58
N LEU A 103 0.13 -1.90 6.38
CA LEU A 103 1.40 -1.39 6.90
C LEU A 103 1.78 -0.05 6.27
N SER A 104 1.67 0.07 4.94
CA SER A 104 1.93 1.32 4.23
C SER A 104 1.01 2.44 4.72
N PHE A 105 -0.28 2.15 4.90
CA PHE A 105 -1.23 3.11 5.47
C PHE A 105 -0.85 3.50 6.91
N ALA A 106 -0.45 2.55 7.74
CA ALA A 106 -0.01 2.82 9.11
C ALA A 106 1.23 3.73 9.16
N ILE A 107 2.19 3.52 8.25
CA ILE A 107 3.39 4.37 8.13
C ILE A 107 2.99 5.78 7.70
N GLN A 108 2.16 5.92 6.66
CA GLN A 108 1.68 7.23 6.22
C GLN A 108 0.92 7.97 7.32
N PHE A 109 0.04 7.28 8.06
CA PHE A 109 -0.67 7.87 9.19
C PHE A 109 0.28 8.33 10.29
N LYS A 110 1.33 7.54 10.59
CA LYS A 110 2.38 7.91 11.53
C LYS A 110 3.14 9.17 11.08
N GLU A 111 3.43 9.29 9.78
CA GLU A 111 4.16 10.43 9.20
C GLU A 111 3.32 11.70 9.13
N ILE A 112 2.06 11.61 8.69
CA ILE A 112 1.10 12.72 8.70
C ILE A 112 0.93 13.25 10.12
N LEU A 113 0.88 12.34 11.08
CA LEU A 113 0.78 12.65 12.49
C LEU A 113 2.17 12.72 13.14
N ALA A 114 3.14 13.38 12.49
CA ALA A 114 4.58 13.52 12.83
C ALA A 114 4.91 13.82 14.31
N ARG A 115 3.91 14.10 15.16
CA ARG A 115 3.98 14.29 16.60
C ARG A 115 3.73 13.04 17.44
N LEU A 116 3.39 11.89 16.85
CA LEU A 116 3.14 10.66 17.61
C LEU A 116 4.42 9.80 17.78
N PRO A 117 4.91 9.56 19.01
CA PRO A 117 6.02 8.65 19.27
C PRO A 117 5.55 7.19 19.10
N MET A 118 5.40 6.76 17.84
CA MET A 118 4.95 5.42 17.49
C MET A 118 6.13 4.46 17.35
N SER A 119 6.25 3.54 18.31
CA SER A 119 7.19 2.42 18.26
C SER A 119 6.85 1.47 17.11
N TRP A 120 7.86 1.08 16.33
CA TRP A 120 7.72 0.15 15.20
C TRP A 120 7.08 -1.18 15.58
N ARG A 121 7.33 -1.69 16.79
CA ARG A 121 6.73 -2.95 17.27
C ARG A 121 5.20 -2.87 17.37
N ARG A 122 4.67 -1.72 17.83
CA ARG A 122 3.23 -1.49 17.95
C ARG A 122 2.58 -1.30 16.58
N LEU A 123 3.28 -0.64 15.66
CA LEU A 123 2.83 -0.48 14.28
C LEU A 123 2.65 -1.84 13.58
N TYR A 124 3.66 -2.72 13.66
CA TYR A 124 3.57 -4.06 13.08
C TYR A 124 2.47 -4.91 13.74
N PHE A 125 2.36 -4.85 15.07
CA PHE A 125 1.32 -5.58 15.79
C PHE A 125 -0.09 -5.12 15.39
N MET A 126 -0.31 -3.80 15.37
CA MET A 126 -1.58 -3.21 14.93
C MET A 126 -1.91 -3.60 13.50
N SER A 127 -0.95 -3.50 12.58
CA SER A 127 -1.12 -3.89 11.18
C SER A 127 -1.51 -5.37 11.06
N ALA A 128 -0.84 -6.27 11.79
CA ALA A 128 -1.18 -7.69 11.79
C ALA A 128 -2.60 -7.97 12.31
N VAL A 129 -3.03 -7.29 13.38
CA VAL A 129 -4.38 -7.42 13.93
C VAL A 129 -5.44 -6.95 12.94
N VAL A 130 -5.24 -5.78 12.31
CA VAL A 130 -6.17 -5.21 11.33
C VAL A 130 -6.27 -6.09 10.08
N THR A 131 -5.13 -6.58 9.58
CA THR A 131 -5.10 -7.51 8.44
C THR A 131 -5.79 -8.82 8.77
N GLY A 132 -5.51 -9.41 9.93
CA GLY A 132 -6.17 -10.65 10.38
C GLY A 132 -7.68 -10.48 10.52
N GLY A 133 -8.13 -9.40 11.15
CA GLY A 133 -9.56 -9.08 11.30
C GLY A 133 -10.26 -8.84 9.96
N GLY A 134 -9.62 -8.10 9.05
CA GLY A 134 -10.14 -7.86 7.71
C GLY A 134 -10.29 -9.14 6.89
N LEU A 135 -9.31 -10.05 6.96
CA LEU A 135 -9.38 -11.34 6.27
C LEU A 135 -10.42 -12.27 6.88
N ALA A 136 -10.52 -12.31 8.21
CA ALA A 136 -11.54 -13.10 8.88
C ALA A 136 -12.95 -12.63 8.46
N TYR A 137 -13.17 -11.32 8.37
CA TYR A 137 -14.41 -10.76 7.87
C TYR A 137 -14.67 -11.13 6.40
N SER A 138 -13.69 -10.95 5.52
CA SER A 138 -13.80 -11.36 4.10
C SER A 138 -14.11 -12.85 3.96
N TYR A 139 -13.49 -13.70 4.78
CA TYR A 139 -13.72 -15.14 4.80
C TYR A 139 -15.14 -15.48 5.25
N LEU A 140 -15.64 -14.84 6.30
CA LEU A 140 -17.03 -14.99 6.75
C LEU A 140 -18.02 -14.55 5.66
N LEU A 141 -17.76 -13.46 4.96
CA LEU A 141 -18.61 -13.03 3.85
C LEU A 141 -18.61 -14.03 2.69
N CYS A 142 -17.46 -14.61 2.35
CA CYS A 142 -17.38 -15.67 1.34
C CYS A 142 -18.18 -16.92 1.75
N LEU A 143 -18.28 -17.24 3.04
CA LEU A 143 -19.12 -18.35 3.53
C LEU A 143 -20.62 -18.04 3.46
N MET A 144 -21.01 -16.77 3.68
CA MET A 144 -22.41 -16.35 3.69
C MET A 144 -22.99 -16.09 2.29
N ILE A 145 -22.20 -15.48 1.41
CA ILE A 145 -22.65 -14.98 0.10
C ILE A 145 -22.20 -15.91 -1.03
N GLY A 146 -21.10 -16.64 -0.83
CA GLY A 146 -20.45 -17.46 -1.85
C GLY A 146 -19.10 -16.89 -2.30
N PHE A 147 -18.29 -17.75 -2.91
CA PHE A 147 -16.97 -17.40 -3.43
C PHE A 147 -16.99 -17.35 -4.96
N PRO A 148 -16.38 -16.35 -5.61
CA PRO A 148 -15.72 -15.17 -5.02
C PRO A 148 -16.73 -14.13 -4.53
N LEU A 149 -16.34 -13.33 -3.52
CA LEU A 149 -17.21 -12.32 -2.92
C LEU A 149 -17.62 -11.26 -3.98
N PRO A 150 -18.91 -11.12 -4.34
CA PRO A 150 -19.36 -10.06 -5.20
C PRO A 150 -19.10 -8.70 -4.51
N PHE A 151 -18.54 -7.75 -5.24
CA PHE A 151 -18.20 -6.41 -4.70
C PHE A 151 -17.26 -6.42 -3.48
N ALA A 152 -16.24 -7.28 -3.49
CA ALA A 152 -15.32 -7.45 -2.36
C ALA A 152 -14.72 -6.12 -1.83
N MET A 153 -14.33 -5.20 -2.72
CA MET A 153 -13.74 -3.92 -2.35
C MET A 153 -14.69 -3.05 -1.49
N PRO A 154 -15.86 -2.61 -1.98
CA PRO A 154 -16.78 -1.78 -1.19
C PRO A 154 -17.37 -2.50 0.04
N MET A 155 -17.44 -3.83 0.05
CA MET A 155 -17.93 -4.57 1.22
C MET A 155 -16.89 -4.68 2.35
N THR A 156 -15.60 -4.79 2.01
CA THR A 156 -14.52 -5.02 2.98
C THR A 156 -13.83 -3.73 3.42
N ALA A 157 -13.79 -2.72 2.54
CA ALA A 157 -13.17 -1.44 2.83
C ALA A 157 -13.74 -0.73 4.08
N PRO A 158 -15.07 -0.56 4.29
CA PRO A 158 -15.59 0.10 5.49
C PRO A 158 -15.23 -0.63 6.77
N VAL A 159 -15.25 -1.97 6.76
CA VAL A 159 -14.87 -2.77 7.93
C VAL A 159 -13.38 -2.64 8.22
N TRP A 160 -12.54 -2.72 7.19
CA TRP A 160 -11.10 -2.49 7.33
C TRP A 160 -10.81 -1.09 7.91
N SER A 161 -11.50 -0.06 7.42
CA SER A 161 -11.38 1.32 7.90
C SER A 161 -11.72 1.45 9.39
N ILE A 162 -12.83 0.86 9.82
CA ILE A 162 -13.24 0.88 11.24
C ILE A 162 -12.24 0.11 12.11
N LEU A 163 -11.78 -1.06 11.67
CA LEU A 163 -10.78 -1.85 12.38
C LEU A 163 -9.45 -1.10 12.51
N PHE A 164 -9.00 -0.45 11.43
CA PHE A 164 -7.78 0.34 11.42
C PHE A 164 -7.89 1.54 12.38
N LEU A 165 -8.94 2.34 12.26
CA LEU A 165 -9.13 3.51 13.11
C LEU A 165 -9.33 3.15 14.57
N SER A 166 -10.10 2.09 14.87
CA SER A 166 -10.29 1.62 16.24
C SER A 166 -8.99 1.08 16.84
N ALA A 167 -8.21 0.29 16.10
CA ALA A 167 -6.91 -0.20 16.57
C ALA A 167 -5.91 0.95 16.81
N PHE A 168 -5.93 1.97 15.94
CA PHE A 168 -5.15 3.18 16.10
C PHE A 168 -5.60 3.97 17.34
N ALA A 169 -6.91 4.22 17.46
CA ALA A 169 -7.51 4.96 18.54
C ALA A 169 -7.33 4.27 19.89
N MET A 170 -7.46 2.95 19.98
CA MET A 170 -7.18 2.19 21.20
C MET A 170 -5.71 2.31 21.60
N SER A 171 -4.80 2.20 20.63
CA SER A 171 -3.37 2.23 20.89
C SER A 171 -2.88 3.63 21.32
N TRP A 172 -3.58 4.71 20.93
CA TRP A 172 -3.23 6.10 21.26
C TRP A 172 -4.37 6.93 21.85
N TRP A 173 -5.30 6.29 22.55
CA TRP A 173 -6.54 6.90 23.07
C TRP A 173 -6.31 8.20 23.86
N LYS A 174 -5.25 8.23 24.67
CA LYS A 174 -4.88 9.41 25.47
C LYS A 174 -4.43 10.60 24.60
N HIS A 175 -3.74 10.32 23.50
CA HIS A 175 -3.26 11.35 22.56
C HIS A 175 -4.37 11.82 21.62
N VAL A 176 -5.19 10.88 21.15
CA VAL A 176 -6.37 11.18 20.32
C VAL A 176 -7.38 12.03 21.08
N ARG A 177 -7.61 11.78 22.38
CA ARG A 177 -8.50 12.63 23.20
C ARG A 177 -7.94 14.03 23.46
N GLY A 178 -6.62 14.20 23.50
CA GLY A 178 -5.98 15.48 23.79
C GLY A 178 -5.80 16.39 22.57
N ASN A 179 -5.88 15.86 21.34
CA ASN A 179 -5.59 16.63 20.13
C ASN A 179 -6.80 16.71 19.19
N LYS A 180 -7.41 17.91 19.11
CA LYS A 180 -8.58 18.19 18.27
C LYS A 180 -8.29 18.07 16.77
N GLU A 181 -7.04 18.31 16.33
CA GLU A 181 -6.66 18.18 14.91
C GLU A 181 -6.74 16.72 14.46
N VAL A 182 -6.30 15.78 15.29
CA VAL A 182 -6.36 14.34 14.99
C VAL A 182 -7.80 13.86 14.91
N GLN A 183 -8.66 14.36 15.80
CA GLN A 183 -10.08 14.03 15.78
C GLN A 183 -10.76 14.57 14.52
N ALA A 184 -10.47 15.82 14.14
CA ALA A 184 -11.01 16.42 12.92
C ALA A 184 -10.57 15.63 11.68
N TYR A 185 -9.30 15.24 11.59
CA TYR A 185 -8.77 14.44 10.49
C TYR A 185 -9.45 13.06 10.39
N ILE A 186 -9.66 12.37 11.52
CA ILE A 186 -10.36 11.07 11.54
C ILE A 186 -11.80 11.23 11.03
N ILE A 187 -12.49 12.29 11.46
CA ILE A 187 -13.88 12.56 11.05
C ILE A 187 -13.96 12.91 9.56
N GLU A 188 -13.07 13.79 9.09
CA GLU A 188 -13.00 14.19 7.68
C GLU A 188 -12.70 12.98 6.79
N TRP A 189 -11.74 12.16 7.17
CA TRP A 189 -11.41 10.95 6.45
C TRP A 189 -12.59 9.95 6.42
N LEU A 190 -13.27 9.74 7.54
CA LEU A 190 -14.49 8.91 7.59
C LEU A 190 -15.60 9.44 6.69
N MET A 191 -15.79 10.76 6.64
CA MET A 191 -16.77 11.40 5.75
C MET A 191 -16.40 11.18 4.28
N VAL A 192 -15.16 11.49 3.88
CA VAL A 192 -14.66 11.31 2.51
C VAL A 192 -14.78 9.85 2.09
N PHE A 193 -14.41 8.93 2.96
CA PHE A 193 -14.51 7.50 2.70
C PHE A 193 -15.97 7.06 2.48
N SER A 194 -16.90 7.53 3.33
CA SER A 194 -18.34 7.23 3.20
C SER A 194 -18.92 7.77 1.88
N ILE A 195 -18.45 8.94 1.45
CA ILE A 195 -18.82 9.53 0.15
C ILE A 195 -18.26 8.67 -0.99
N GLN A 196 -16.98 8.32 -0.96
CA GLN A 196 -16.34 7.49 -1.99
C GLN A 196 -17.03 6.14 -2.18
N THR A 197 -17.41 5.46 -1.08
CA THR A 197 -18.15 4.20 -1.15
C THR A 197 -19.54 4.38 -1.76
N SER A 198 -20.20 5.51 -1.49
CA SER A 198 -21.52 5.83 -2.04
C SER A 198 -21.46 6.17 -3.53
N SER A 199 -20.43 6.89 -3.97
CA SER A 199 -20.22 7.22 -5.39
C SER A 199 -19.94 5.98 -6.25
N ILE A 200 -19.21 5.00 -5.71
CA ILE A 200 -18.97 3.73 -6.41
C ILE A 200 -20.28 2.94 -6.57
N HIS A 201 -21.14 2.94 -5.56
CA HIS A 201 -22.46 2.31 -5.66
C HIS A 201 -23.32 2.99 -6.76
N PHE A 202 -23.30 4.31 -6.85
CA PHE A 202 -24.07 5.05 -7.86
C PHE A 202 -23.64 4.71 -9.29
N SER A 203 -22.32 4.63 -9.54
CA SER A 203 -21.78 4.25 -10.86
C SER A 203 -22.16 2.84 -11.32
N ILE A 204 -22.47 1.93 -10.40
CA ILE A 204 -22.89 0.55 -10.70
C ILE A 204 -24.41 0.48 -10.95
N THR A 205 -25.17 1.46 -10.45
CA THR A 205 -26.64 1.46 -10.58
C THR A 205 -27.11 2.14 -11.88
N ASP A 206 -26.26 2.98 -12.49
CA ASP A 206 -26.52 3.68 -13.76
C ASP A 206 -25.99 2.95 -15.01
N SER A 207 -25.43 1.74 -14.86
CA SER A 207 -24.94 0.88 -15.96
C SER A 207 -25.79 -0.37 -16.12
#